data_AF-A0A0L7QQZ1-F1
#
_entry.id   AF-A0A0L7QQZ1-F1
#
_cell.length_a   1.000
_cell.length_b   1.000
_cell.length_c   1.000
_cell.angle_alpha   90.00
_cell.angle_beta   90.00
_cell.angle_gamma   90.00
#
_symmetry.space_group_name_H-M   'P 1'
#
loop_
_entity.id
_entity.type
_entity.pdbx_description
1 polymer ?
#
loop_
_entity_poly.entity_id
_entity_poly.type
_entity_poly.pdbx_seq_one_letter_code
_entity_poly.pdbx_strand_id
1 'polypeptide(L)'
;MTELRDLVIEKRVPVIFTVDISKSSVEIETPEDSQQTKHEVTSCGEKKEAQSAELEKGEAEAPKEEKVVISLLEDIKRKRREERLAKEKQAEEERERFVKEAAERKAAEREEIIKQAKRLILYRKPMCRRINQGLLISECFRELDAQLKFRETIKSLDKEAEVAYVDLLKADVKRYEEEMKQKAEQRLEKRKNYGLELKKQIEEIGNARAAKELEEFESEKQDQINMNKYLQDVKEHEAEQLLTKKQKLKQFFKGAIEEKKQFDLMLKREEEFEDRANEIYRNTKARIQKIHKEVKLKEKQEKEQKARQITEQQYSQLQSALPMEEKILKKAQEEQEAQYQEKQRKREERKLQFRKEVNDIQMETSVAKSKQLREEKDVKTWETVQRFKRAEWDKEMEAEERKQEWKKRIEYGNMLKKYISERETVRKEEQIADEEMANMTKIMEIENRRILNYAEEILNESKGVRPLFPILKAVEECKKEMGLIVPKKKGETIDTKPKRRRVPRVCTKYVPEEKILYL
;
A
#
# COMPACT_ATOMS: atom_id res chain seq x y z
N MET A 1 -35.40 -30.13 -8.39
CA MET A 1 -35.68 -29.65 -7.02
C MET A 1 -34.42 -28.95 -6.54
N THR A 2 -34.26 -27.64 -6.78
CA THR A 2 -34.79 -26.52 -5.95
C THR A 2 -34.10 -26.49 -4.57
N GLU A 3 -33.33 -25.45 -4.19
CA GLU A 3 -33.21 -24.10 -4.78
C GLU A 3 -31.86 -23.40 -4.55
N LEU A 4 -31.62 -22.42 -5.41
CA LEU A 4 -30.57 -21.40 -5.44
C LEU A 4 -30.30 -20.69 -4.10
N ARG A 5 -29.04 -20.25 -3.89
CA ARG A 5 -28.70 -18.97 -3.21
C ARG A 5 -27.20 -18.60 -3.30
N ASP A 6 -26.72 -18.30 -4.51
CA ASP A 6 -25.46 -17.57 -4.67
C ASP A 6 -25.66 -16.09 -4.31
N LEU A 7 -24.98 -15.61 -3.26
CA LEU A 7 -25.14 -14.24 -2.78
C LEU A 7 -24.21 -13.26 -3.52
N VAL A 8 -24.54 -12.96 -4.78
CA VAL A 8 -23.81 -11.97 -5.59
C VAL A 8 -24.00 -10.57 -4.99
N ILE A 9 -22.95 -10.02 -4.38
CA ILE A 9 -22.96 -8.66 -3.84
C ILE A 9 -22.73 -7.67 -4.98
N GLU A 10 -23.82 -7.16 -5.57
CA GLU A 10 -23.78 -6.03 -6.48
C GLU A 10 -23.21 -4.78 -5.79
N LYS A 11 -21.99 -4.40 -6.16
CA LYS A 11 -21.46 -3.08 -5.79
C LYS A 11 -22.14 -2.01 -6.64
N ARG A 12 -23.20 -1.40 -6.08
CA ARG A 12 -23.79 -0.16 -6.60
C ARG A 12 -22.70 0.91 -6.78
N VAL A 13 -22.27 1.13 -8.02
CA VAL A 13 -21.56 2.35 -8.40
C VAL A 13 -22.58 3.48 -8.36
N PRO A 14 -22.33 4.62 -7.68
CA PRO A 14 -23.21 5.76 -7.76
C PRO A 14 -23.21 6.30 -9.20
N VAL A 15 -24.38 6.27 -9.84
CA VAL A 15 -24.56 6.88 -11.16
C VAL A 15 -24.29 8.37 -11.04
N ILE A 16 -23.26 8.84 -11.73
CA ILE A 16 -23.02 10.28 -11.90
C ILE A 16 -24.19 10.82 -12.70
N PHE A 17 -24.90 11.83 -12.18
CA PHE A 17 -25.94 12.53 -12.93
C PHE A 17 -25.34 13.15 -14.20
N THR A 18 -25.58 12.51 -15.33
CA THR A 18 -25.48 13.15 -16.64
C THR A 18 -26.62 14.14 -16.74
N VAL A 19 -26.32 15.42 -16.51
CA VAL A 19 -27.25 16.50 -16.84
C VAL A 19 -27.39 16.52 -18.36
N ASP A 20 -28.59 16.27 -18.87
CA ASP A 20 -28.88 16.37 -20.30
C ASP A 20 -28.63 17.81 -20.76
N ILE A 21 -27.59 18.00 -21.58
CA ILE A 21 -27.36 19.27 -22.29
C ILE A 21 -28.37 19.33 -23.43
N SER A 22 -29.58 19.76 -23.10
CA SER A 22 -30.63 20.08 -24.06
C SER A 22 -30.13 21.15 -25.03
N LYS A 23 -30.44 20.99 -26.32
CA LYS A 23 -29.97 21.88 -27.38
C LYS A 23 -30.72 23.22 -27.36
N SER A 24 -30.30 24.15 -26.51
CA SER A 24 -30.65 25.56 -26.68
C SER A 24 -29.77 26.16 -27.77
N SER A 25 -30.31 26.31 -28.98
CA SER A 25 -29.67 27.11 -30.03
C SER A 25 -29.50 28.54 -29.53
N VAL A 26 -28.26 29.00 -29.40
CA VAL A 26 -27.93 30.42 -29.21
C VAL A 26 -27.26 30.85 -30.50
N GLU A 27 -27.97 31.65 -31.28
CA GLU A 27 -27.45 32.25 -32.50
C GLU A 27 -26.43 33.34 -32.10
N ILE A 28 -25.23 33.26 -32.68
CA ILE A 28 -24.16 34.23 -32.43
C ILE A 28 -24.21 35.24 -33.59
N GLU A 29 -24.95 36.32 -33.40
CA GLU A 29 -24.91 37.45 -34.33
C GLU A 29 -23.58 38.22 -34.17
N THR A 30 -22.76 38.18 -35.22
CA THR A 30 -21.55 38.99 -35.36
C THR A 30 -21.88 40.35 -35.98
N PRO A 31 -21.59 41.49 -35.33
CA PRO A 31 -21.85 42.80 -35.90
C PRO A 31 -20.63 43.36 -36.65
N GLU A 32 -20.48 43.06 -37.94
CA GLU A 32 -19.66 43.86 -38.86
C GLU A 32 -20.45 44.18 -40.15
N ASP A 33 -20.22 45.38 -40.68
CA ASP A 33 -20.60 45.93 -41.99
C ASP A 33 -22.04 45.77 -42.51
N SER A 34 -22.84 46.85 -42.37
CA SER A 34 -23.85 47.23 -43.39
C SER A 34 -24.16 48.73 -43.43
N GLN A 35 -23.48 49.41 -44.36
CA GLN A 35 -24.01 50.43 -45.29
C GLN A 35 -24.94 51.53 -44.74
N GLN A 36 -24.41 52.76 -44.70
CA GLN A 36 -25.20 53.99 -44.65
C GLN A 36 -26.11 54.11 -45.89
N THR A 37 -27.41 54.26 -45.69
CA THR A 37 -28.33 54.79 -46.71
C THR A 37 -28.94 56.12 -46.23
N LYS A 38 -29.19 57.02 -47.19
CA LYS A 38 -29.64 58.38 -46.92
C LYS A 38 -31.14 58.47 -47.13
N HIS A 39 -31.84 59.23 -46.29
CA HIS A 39 -32.99 59.99 -46.74
C HIS A 39 -33.05 61.33 -46.02
N GLU A 40 -33.32 62.39 -46.78
CA GLU A 40 -33.38 63.76 -46.28
C GLU A 40 -34.76 64.08 -45.68
N VAL A 41 -34.76 64.92 -44.64
CA VAL A 41 -35.88 65.83 -44.37
C VAL A 41 -35.27 67.24 -44.29
N THR A 42 -35.82 68.17 -45.04
CA THR A 42 -35.11 69.36 -45.52
C THR A 42 -35.38 70.62 -44.70
N SER A 43 -34.35 71.48 -44.66
CA SER A 43 -34.42 72.95 -44.57
C SER A 43 -35.47 73.60 -43.65
N CYS A 44 -34.99 74.23 -42.57
CA CYS A 44 -35.66 75.44 -42.06
C CYS A 44 -35.62 76.54 -43.15
N GLY A 45 -36.72 77.29 -43.30
CA GLY A 45 -36.91 78.22 -44.42
C GLY A 45 -37.88 79.37 -44.12
N GLU A 46 -37.56 80.14 -43.09
CA GLU A 46 -37.98 81.53 -42.79
C GLU A 46 -39.43 82.05 -43.04
N LYS A 47 -39.89 82.85 -42.05
CA LYS A 47 -40.86 83.96 -42.15
C LYS A 47 -42.32 83.60 -42.46
N LYS A 48 -43.19 83.83 -41.48
CA LYS A 48 -44.09 85.01 -41.52
C LYS A 48 -44.61 85.47 -40.16
N GLU A 49 -45.09 86.70 -40.18
CA GLU A 49 -45.82 87.50 -39.18
C GLU A 49 -46.61 86.69 -38.11
N ALA A 50 -46.58 87.02 -36.81
CA ALA A 50 -46.91 88.30 -36.17
C ALA A 50 -48.41 88.69 -36.25
N GLN A 51 -49.32 87.87 -35.70
CA GLN A 51 -50.70 88.27 -35.37
C GLN A 51 -51.40 87.34 -34.34
N SER A 52 -50.99 87.39 -33.07
CA SER A 52 -51.74 86.80 -31.94
C SER A 52 -51.36 87.37 -30.55
N ALA A 53 -50.72 88.54 -30.50
CA ALA A 53 -50.29 89.20 -29.25
C ALA A 53 -51.11 90.47 -28.89
N GLU A 54 -52.03 90.87 -29.76
CA GLU A 54 -52.97 91.97 -29.56
C GLU A 54 -54.39 91.51 -29.92
N LEU A 55 -55.05 90.80 -28.99
CA LEU A 55 -56.51 90.79 -28.76
C LEU A 55 -56.92 89.88 -27.58
N GLU A 56 -56.18 89.96 -26.45
CA GLU A 56 -56.68 89.44 -25.16
C GLU A 56 -56.13 90.30 -23.99
N LYS A 57 -56.52 91.58 -24.02
CA LYS A 57 -56.37 92.56 -22.92
C LYS A 57 -57.68 93.34 -22.82
N GLY A 58 -58.35 93.21 -21.67
CA GLY A 58 -59.81 93.32 -21.62
C GLY A 58 -60.40 91.97 -22.03
N GLU A 59 -61.21 91.28 -21.22
CA GLU A 59 -61.83 91.61 -19.92
C GLU A 59 -61.70 90.37 -18.99
N ALA A 60 -61.98 90.36 -17.69
CA ALA A 60 -62.43 91.38 -16.73
C ALA A 60 -61.76 91.14 -15.35
N GLU A 61 -62.14 91.90 -14.32
CA GLU A 61 -61.69 91.67 -12.95
C GLU A 61 -62.41 90.49 -12.28
N ALA A 62 -61.73 89.36 -12.15
CA ALA A 62 -62.06 88.27 -11.22
C ALA A 62 -61.12 88.31 -9.99
N PRO A 63 -61.58 87.91 -8.79
CA PRO A 63 -61.01 88.41 -7.53
C PRO A 63 -59.59 87.91 -7.23
N LYS A 64 -58.86 88.73 -6.45
CA LYS A 64 -57.47 88.47 -6.04
C LYS A 64 -57.29 87.16 -5.26
N GLU A 65 -58.37 86.65 -4.66
CA GLU A 65 -58.40 85.39 -3.93
C GLU A 65 -58.14 84.18 -4.85
N GLU A 66 -58.73 84.14 -6.05
CA GLU A 66 -58.49 83.05 -7.00
C GLU A 66 -57.04 83.02 -7.48
N LYS A 67 -56.40 84.18 -7.69
CA LYS A 67 -54.98 84.22 -8.11
C LYS A 67 -54.03 83.76 -7.01
N VAL A 68 -54.37 83.96 -5.73
CA VAL A 68 -53.63 83.39 -4.58
C VAL A 68 -53.88 81.88 -4.45
N VAL A 69 -55.11 81.41 -4.67
CA VAL A 69 -55.44 79.97 -4.66
C VAL A 69 -54.83 79.22 -5.84
N ILE A 70 -54.84 79.79 -7.05
CA ILE A 70 -54.24 79.22 -8.26
C ILE A 70 -52.72 79.12 -8.10
N SER A 71 -52.04 80.17 -7.62
CA SER A 71 -50.59 80.13 -7.36
C SER A 71 -50.23 79.12 -6.26
N LEU A 72 -51.00 79.04 -5.17
CA LEU A 72 -50.86 77.96 -4.17
C LEU A 72 -51.06 76.56 -4.78
N LEU A 73 -52.07 76.37 -5.62
CA LEU A 73 -52.31 75.11 -6.33
C LEU A 73 -51.20 74.78 -7.33
N GLU A 74 -50.61 75.77 -7.98
CA GLU A 74 -49.46 75.61 -8.88
C GLU A 74 -48.19 75.27 -8.14
N ASP A 75 -47.93 75.88 -6.98
CA ASP A 75 -46.79 75.53 -6.13
C ASP A 75 -46.98 74.17 -5.44
N ILE A 76 -48.21 73.77 -5.10
CA ILE A 76 -48.54 72.39 -4.71
C ILE A 76 -48.31 71.43 -5.89
N LYS A 77 -48.70 71.79 -7.12
CA LYS A 77 -48.39 71.02 -8.35
C LYS A 77 -46.88 71.03 -8.69
N ARG A 78 -46.12 72.02 -8.23
CA ARG A 78 -44.65 72.15 -8.41
C ARG A 78 -43.93 71.25 -7.41
N LYS A 79 -44.25 71.36 -6.12
CA LYS A 79 -43.75 70.46 -5.06
C LYS A 79 -44.11 69.01 -5.35
N ARG A 80 -45.34 68.70 -5.77
CA ARG A 80 -45.74 67.35 -6.24
C ARG A 80 -45.09 66.89 -7.56
N ARG A 81 -44.34 67.74 -8.26
CA ARG A 81 -43.45 67.34 -9.38
C ARG A 81 -42.02 67.14 -8.88
N GLU A 82 -41.51 68.06 -8.08
CA GLU A 82 -40.19 67.99 -7.43
C GLU A 82 -40.07 66.75 -6.53
N GLU A 83 -41.08 66.44 -5.71
CA GLU A 83 -41.17 65.22 -4.90
C GLU A 83 -41.19 63.93 -5.74
N ARG A 84 -41.78 63.98 -6.94
CA ARG A 84 -41.78 62.83 -7.87
C ARG A 84 -40.40 62.65 -8.50
N LEU A 85 -39.80 63.72 -9.01
CA LEU A 85 -38.45 63.71 -9.56
C LEU A 85 -37.40 63.34 -8.48
N ALA A 86 -37.61 63.70 -7.22
CA ALA A 86 -36.77 63.29 -6.11
C ALA A 86 -36.90 61.79 -5.80
N LYS A 87 -38.13 61.25 -5.79
CA LYS A 87 -38.38 59.80 -5.62
C LYS A 87 -37.89 58.97 -6.82
N GLU A 88 -38.01 59.52 -8.02
CA GLU A 88 -37.50 58.92 -9.26
C GLU A 88 -35.97 58.82 -9.22
N LYS A 89 -35.28 59.92 -8.90
CA LYS A 89 -33.83 59.92 -8.67
C LYS A 89 -33.38 59.00 -7.54
N GLN A 90 -34.12 58.95 -6.42
CA GLN A 90 -33.83 58.00 -5.33
C GLN A 90 -33.98 56.54 -5.78
N ALA A 91 -35.02 56.22 -6.55
CA ALA A 91 -35.21 54.88 -7.10
C ALA A 91 -34.17 54.54 -8.19
N GLU A 92 -33.69 55.52 -8.96
CA GLU A 92 -32.57 55.36 -9.90
C GLU A 92 -31.25 55.14 -9.17
N GLU A 93 -30.95 55.92 -8.12
CA GLU A 93 -29.78 55.70 -7.26
C GLU A 93 -29.80 54.33 -6.57
N GLU A 94 -30.96 53.89 -6.07
CA GLU A 94 -31.12 52.55 -5.48
C GLU A 94 -30.92 51.44 -6.51
N ARG A 95 -31.45 51.61 -7.74
CA ARG A 95 -31.21 50.68 -8.86
C ARG A 95 -29.73 50.66 -9.26
N GLU A 96 -29.07 51.81 -9.35
CA GLU A 96 -27.64 51.89 -9.63
C GLU A 96 -26.80 51.19 -8.54
N ARG A 97 -27.12 51.42 -7.25
CA ARG A 97 -26.44 50.76 -6.13
C ARG A 97 -26.64 49.25 -6.18
N PHE A 98 -27.87 48.78 -6.44
CA PHE A 98 -28.17 47.36 -6.60
C PHE A 98 -27.45 46.74 -7.80
N VAL A 99 -27.37 47.43 -8.94
CA VAL A 99 -26.63 46.95 -10.13
C VAL A 99 -25.12 46.90 -9.86
N LYS A 100 -24.56 47.90 -9.17
CA LYS A 100 -23.15 47.93 -8.76
C LYS A 100 -22.84 46.79 -7.79
N GLU A 101 -23.63 46.63 -6.73
CA GLU A 101 -23.48 45.52 -5.77
C GLU A 101 -23.66 44.13 -6.44
N ALA A 102 -24.64 43.97 -7.33
CA ALA A 102 -24.84 42.73 -8.07
C ALA A 102 -23.70 42.44 -9.07
N ALA A 103 -23.05 43.47 -9.62
CA ALA A 103 -21.85 43.33 -10.44
C ALA A 103 -20.62 42.96 -9.59
N GLU A 104 -20.44 43.58 -8.42
CA GLU A 104 -19.38 43.27 -7.46
C GLU A 104 -19.48 41.83 -6.93
N ARG A 105 -20.69 41.39 -6.52
CA ARG A 105 -20.94 40.01 -6.12
C ARG A 105 -20.61 39.01 -7.25
N LYS A 106 -21.06 39.28 -8.48
CA LYS A 106 -20.74 38.45 -9.66
C LYS A 106 -19.25 38.48 -10.03
N ALA A 107 -18.53 39.57 -9.75
CA ALA A 107 -17.09 39.66 -9.94
C ALA A 107 -16.36 38.80 -8.90
N ALA A 108 -16.77 38.86 -7.63
CA ALA A 108 -16.24 38.02 -6.55
C ALA A 108 -16.48 36.51 -6.82
N GLU A 109 -17.70 36.13 -7.21
CA GLU A 109 -18.04 34.76 -7.64
C GLU A 109 -17.12 34.27 -8.77
N ARG A 110 -16.93 35.10 -9.82
CA ARG A 110 -16.04 34.79 -10.94
C ARG A 110 -14.58 34.65 -10.49
N GLU A 111 -14.13 35.53 -9.60
CA GLU A 111 -12.79 35.41 -9.01
C GLU A 111 -12.62 34.11 -8.22
N GLU A 112 -13.62 33.70 -7.43
CA GLU A 112 -13.56 32.44 -6.67
C GLU A 112 -13.53 31.22 -7.59
N ILE A 113 -14.37 31.18 -8.62
CA ILE A 113 -14.34 30.14 -9.66
C ILE A 113 -12.96 30.09 -10.32
N ILE A 114 -12.36 31.24 -10.64
CA ILE A 114 -11.01 31.34 -11.21
C ILE A 114 -9.94 30.88 -10.20
N LYS A 115 -10.05 31.21 -8.91
CA LYS A 115 -9.15 30.76 -7.84
C LYS A 115 -9.23 29.23 -7.66
N GLN A 116 -10.43 28.65 -7.68
CA GLN A 116 -10.65 27.20 -7.63
C GLN A 116 -10.09 26.49 -8.87
N ALA A 117 -10.38 26.99 -10.07
CA ALA A 117 -9.85 26.44 -11.32
C ALA A 117 -8.30 26.45 -11.36
N LYS A 118 -7.67 27.55 -10.92
CA LYS A 118 -6.20 27.66 -10.79
C LYS A 118 -5.63 26.60 -9.83
N ARG A 119 -6.29 26.34 -8.69
CA ARG A 119 -5.89 25.26 -7.74
C ARG A 119 -6.02 23.87 -8.39
N LEU A 120 -7.13 23.58 -9.07
CA LEU A 120 -7.34 22.28 -9.75
C LEU A 120 -6.31 22.03 -10.87
N ILE A 121 -5.95 23.06 -11.64
CA ILE A 121 -4.89 22.99 -12.65
C ILE A 121 -3.53 22.70 -11.99
N LEU A 122 -3.22 23.37 -10.88
CA LEU A 122 -1.99 23.13 -10.12
C LEU A 122 -1.93 21.70 -9.58
N TYR A 123 -3.02 21.17 -9.02
CA TYR A 123 -3.11 19.80 -8.51
C TYR A 123 -3.01 18.73 -9.61
N ARG A 124 -3.29 19.10 -10.88
CA ARG A 124 -3.12 18.22 -12.05
C ARG A 124 -1.65 18.10 -12.49
N LYS A 125 -0.77 19.04 -12.13
CA LYS A 125 0.68 19.00 -12.48
C LYS A 125 1.38 17.80 -11.81
N PRO A 126 2.34 17.14 -12.49
CA PRO A 126 2.94 15.90 -11.99
C PRO A 126 3.73 16.09 -10.69
N MET A 127 4.44 17.20 -10.52
CA MET A 127 5.19 17.52 -9.30
C MET A 127 4.26 17.68 -8.08
N CYS A 128 3.18 18.46 -8.22
CA CYS A 128 2.15 18.62 -7.19
C CYS A 128 1.52 17.27 -6.80
N ARG A 129 1.27 16.38 -7.77
CA ARG A 129 0.79 15.01 -7.48
C ARG A 129 1.76 14.22 -6.61
N ARG A 130 3.08 14.33 -6.81
CA ARG A 130 4.08 13.66 -5.94
C ARG A 130 4.15 14.29 -4.55
N ILE A 131 4.04 15.61 -4.45
CA ILE A 131 3.94 16.31 -3.15
C ILE A 131 2.71 15.83 -2.39
N ASN A 132 1.57 15.68 -3.08
CA ASN A 132 0.31 15.21 -2.48
C ASN A 132 0.34 13.71 -2.13
N GLN A 133 1.10 12.89 -2.86
CA GLN A 133 1.43 11.52 -2.46
C GLN A 133 2.30 11.50 -1.20
N GLY A 134 3.31 12.38 -1.11
CA GLY A 134 4.11 12.56 0.11
C GLY A 134 3.27 12.99 1.31
N LEU A 135 2.32 13.92 1.11
CA LEU A 135 1.36 14.34 2.11
C LEU A 135 0.49 13.16 2.59
N LEU A 136 -0.12 12.40 1.67
CA LEU A 136 -0.91 11.22 2.00
C LEU A 136 -0.10 10.18 2.81
N ILE A 137 1.16 9.91 2.40
CA ILE A 137 2.06 9.01 3.13
C ILE A 137 2.36 9.54 4.55
N SER A 138 2.51 10.86 4.72
CA SER A 138 2.70 11.46 6.06
C SER A 138 1.46 11.37 6.96
N GLU A 139 0.26 11.47 6.40
CA GLU A 139 -1.00 11.24 7.11
C GLU A 139 -1.11 9.77 7.55
N CYS A 140 -0.83 8.82 6.65
CA CYS A 140 -0.80 7.38 6.99
C CYS A 140 0.21 7.04 8.09
N PHE A 141 1.38 7.71 8.14
CA PHE A 141 2.31 7.53 9.27
C PHE A 141 1.78 8.12 10.58
N ARG A 142 1.11 9.29 10.56
CA ARG A 142 0.46 9.85 11.76
C ARG A 142 -0.63 8.92 12.29
N GLU A 143 -1.42 8.31 11.41
CA GLU A 143 -2.44 7.32 11.77
C GLU A 143 -1.82 6.04 12.34
N LEU A 144 -0.72 5.56 11.76
CA LEU A 144 0.02 4.40 12.26
C LEU A 144 0.62 4.65 13.65
N ASP A 145 1.20 5.83 13.90
CA ASP A 145 1.70 6.23 15.22
C ASP A 145 0.56 6.29 16.27
N ALA A 146 -0.64 6.72 15.88
CA ALA A 146 -1.81 6.71 16.74
C ALA A 146 -2.31 5.27 17.02
N GLN A 147 -2.32 4.39 16.01
CA GLN A 147 -2.66 2.98 16.17
C GLN A 147 -1.66 2.23 17.05
N LEU A 148 -0.36 2.54 16.96
CA LEU A 148 0.67 1.98 17.84
C LEU A 148 0.43 2.37 19.30
N LYS A 149 0.22 3.66 19.58
CA LYS A 149 -0.11 4.15 20.93
C LYS A 149 -1.40 3.52 21.49
N PHE A 150 -2.43 3.40 20.66
CA PHE A 150 -3.68 2.75 21.05
C PHE A 150 -3.47 1.26 21.38
N ARG A 151 -2.67 0.55 20.57
CA ARG A 151 -2.27 -0.84 20.85
C ARG A 151 -1.42 -0.98 22.11
N GLU A 152 -0.63 0.03 22.46
CA GLU A 152 0.11 0.08 23.73
C GLU A 152 -0.83 0.27 24.92
N THR A 153 -1.85 1.13 24.81
CA THR A 153 -2.88 1.28 25.87
C THR A 153 -3.75 0.03 26.04
N ILE A 154 -4.05 -0.71 24.97
CA ILE A 154 -4.70 -2.03 25.09
C ILE A 154 -3.78 -2.99 25.87
N LYS A 155 -2.50 -3.08 25.51
CA LYS A 155 -1.52 -3.94 26.20
C LYS A 155 -1.25 -3.57 27.67
N SER A 156 -1.55 -2.34 28.13
CA SER A 156 -1.49 -2.00 29.56
C SER A 156 -2.77 -2.45 30.26
N LEU A 157 -3.94 -2.16 29.69
CA LEU A 157 -5.23 -2.61 30.21
C LEU A 157 -5.35 -4.14 30.30
N ASP A 158 -4.85 -4.87 29.30
CA ASP A 158 -4.80 -6.34 29.30
C ASP A 158 -3.99 -6.86 30.50
N LYS A 159 -2.82 -6.26 30.78
CA LYS A 159 -1.96 -6.62 31.93
C LYS A 159 -2.57 -6.24 33.26
N GLU A 160 -3.23 -5.09 33.34
CA GLU A 160 -3.95 -4.65 34.54
C GLU A 160 -5.10 -5.62 34.87
N ALA A 161 -5.82 -6.11 33.84
CA ALA A 161 -6.83 -7.15 33.97
C ALA A 161 -6.24 -8.52 34.35
N GLU A 162 -5.12 -8.94 33.74
CA GLU A 162 -4.40 -10.17 34.12
C GLU A 162 -3.94 -10.13 35.59
N VAL A 163 -3.38 -9.01 36.05
CA VAL A 163 -2.96 -8.81 37.45
C VAL A 163 -4.16 -8.86 38.40
N ALA A 164 -5.24 -8.15 38.08
CA ALA A 164 -6.46 -8.15 38.88
C ALA A 164 -7.10 -9.55 38.98
N TYR A 165 -7.11 -10.32 37.89
CA TYR A 165 -7.59 -11.70 37.86
C TYR A 165 -6.69 -12.64 38.69
N VAL A 166 -5.37 -12.50 38.59
CA VAL A 166 -4.40 -13.26 39.38
C VAL A 166 -4.51 -12.92 40.87
N ASP A 167 -4.78 -11.68 41.25
CA ASP A 167 -5.00 -11.28 42.64
C ASP A 167 -6.35 -11.76 43.20
N LEU A 168 -7.40 -11.84 42.37
CA LEU A 168 -8.65 -12.54 42.70
C LEU A 168 -8.39 -14.02 43.01
N LEU A 169 -7.65 -14.73 42.14
CA LEU A 169 -7.29 -16.14 42.38
C LEU A 169 -6.47 -16.31 43.67
N LYS A 170 -5.53 -15.41 43.97
CA LYS A 170 -4.80 -15.43 45.25
C LYS A 170 -5.74 -15.23 46.46
N ALA A 171 -6.76 -14.38 46.34
CA ALA A 171 -7.74 -14.16 47.40
C ALA A 171 -8.62 -15.40 47.65
N ASP A 172 -9.09 -16.05 46.58
CA ASP A 172 -9.92 -17.25 46.69
C ASP A 172 -9.13 -18.49 47.15
N VAL A 173 -7.85 -18.63 46.77
CA VAL A 173 -6.96 -19.64 47.35
C VAL A 173 -6.75 -19.42 48.85
N LYS A 174 -6.54 -18.17 49.31
CA LYS A 174 -6.43 -17.85 50.75
C LYS A 174 -7.73 -18.19 51.51
N ARG A 175 -8.90 -17.81 50.98
CA ARG A 175 -10.20 -18.17 51.54
C ARG A 175 -10.37 -19.68 51.65
N TYR A 176 -9.99 -20.43 50.62
CA TYR A 176 -10.04 -21.90 50.65
C TYR A 176 -9.10 -22.50 51.70
N GLU A 177 -7.87 -21.98 51.84
CA GLU A 177 -6.95 -22.39 52.91
C GLU A 177 -7.52 -22.09 54.31
N GLU A 178 -8.13 -20.93 54.51
CA GLU A 178 -8.76 -20.53 55.77
C GLU A 178 -9.96 -21.41 56.10
N GLU A 179 -10.84 -21.68 55.12
CA GLU A 179 -11.92 -22.67 55.26
C GLU A 179 -11.39 -24.06 55.61
N MET A 180 -10.29 -24.50 54.99
CA MET A 180 -9.70 -25.81 55.25
C MET A 180 -9.03 -25.90 56.62
N LYS A 181 -8.44 -24.81 57.12
CA LYS A 181 -7.96 -24.67 58.50
C LYS A 181 -9.14 -24.77 59.49
N GLN A 182 -10.20 -23.99 59.29
CA GLN A 182 -11.42 -24.06 60.12
C GLN A 182 -12.07 -25.46 60.10
N LYS A 183 -12.16 -26.12 58.94
CA LYS A 183 -12.68 -27.49 58.82
C LYS A 183 -11.78 -28.51 59.51
N ALA A 184 -10.46 -28.30 59.56
CA ALA A 184 -9.54 -29.13 60.32
C ALA A 184 -9.68 -28.92 61.84
N GLU A 185 -9.77 -27.66 62.28
CA GLU A 185 -10.03 -27.28 63.68
C GLU A 185 -11.35 -27.87 64.19
N GLN A 186 -12.45 -27.72 63.45
CA GLN A 186 -13.75 -28.34 63.80
C GLN A 186 -13.69 -29.87 63.90
N ARG A 187 -12.87 -30.54 63.08
CA ARG A 187 -12.64 -31.99 63.19
C ARG A 187 -11.80 -32.34 64.42
N LEU A 188 -10.83 -31.49 64.77
CA LEU A 188 -9.99 -31.66 65.96
C LEU A 188 -10.81 -31.43 67.24
N GLU A 189 -11.69 -30.43 67.27
CA GLU A 189 -12.59 -30.16 68.38
C GLU A 189 -13.62 -31.28 68.58
N LYS A 190 -14.20 -31.81 67.49
CA LYS A 190 -15.06 -33.01 67.56
C LYS A 190 -14.31 -34.23 68.11
N ARG A 191 -13.03 -34.41 67.76
CA ARG A 191 -12.18 -35.47 68.31
C ARG A 191 -11.83 -35.26 69.79
N LYS A 192 -11.58 -34.01 70.23
CA LYS A 192 -11.41 -33.68 71.66
C LYS A 192 -12.68 -34.02 72.45
N ASN A 193 -13.84 -33.56 71.99
CA ASN A 193 -15.12 -33.75 72.67
C ASN A 193 -15.46 -35.25 72.80
N TYR A 194 -15.35 -36.01 71.71
CA TYR A 194 -15.51 -37.46 71.74
C TYR A 194 -14.48 -38.15 72.66
N GLY A 195 -13.24 -37.67 72.71
CA GLY A 195 -12.23 -38.15 73.66
C GLY A 195 -12.53 -37.82 75.12
N LEU A 196 -13.25 -36.73 75.40
CA LEU A 196 -13.74 -36.37 76.75
C LEU A 196 -14.98 -37.21 77.12
N GLU A 197 -15.87 -37.47 76.18
CA GLU A 197 -17.02 -38.38 76.34
C GLU A 197 -16.55 -39.82 76.67
N LEU A 198 -15.58 -40.34 75.92
CA LEU A 198 -14.96 -41.64 76.21
C LEU A 198 -14.27 -41.68 77.58
N LYS A 199 -13.60 -40.59 78.00
CA LYS A 199 -13.01 -40.51 79.35
C LYS A 199 -14.07 -40.61 80.44
N LYS A 200 -15.18 -39.86 80.32
CA LYS A 200 -16.30 -39.95 81.26
C LYS A 200 -16.87 -41.37 81.32
N GLN A 201 -17.07 -42.03 80.18
CA GLN A 201 -17.52 -43.43 80.16
C GLN A 201 -16.54 -44.39 80.85
N ILE A 202 -15.23 -44.18 80.70
CA ILE A 202 -14.21 -44.98 81.41
C ILE A 202 -14.24 -44.70 82.92
N GLU A 203 -14.41 -43.45 83.33
CA GLU A 203 -14.54 -43.05 84.74
C GLU A 203 -15.84 -43.61 85.36
N GLU A 204 -16.97 -43.54 84.65
CA GLU A 204 -18.26 -44.13 85.03
C GLU A 204 -18.18 -45.66 85.18
N ILE A 205 -17.56 -46.35 84.22
CA ILE A 205 -17.34 -47.81 84.28
C ILE A 205 -16.37 -48.18 85.41
N GLY A 206 -15.34 -47.37 85.65
CA GLY A 206 -14.40 -47.56 86.76
C GLY A 206 -15.09 -47.43 88.12
N ASN A 207 -15.87 -46.38 88.31
CA ASN A 207 -16.66 -46.16 89.53
C ASN A 207 -17.72 -47.27 89.73
N ALA A 208 -18.41 -47.69 88.67
CA ALA A 208 -19.38 -48.78 88.73
C ALA A 208 -18.74 -50.13 89.02
N ARG A 209 -17.48 -50.36 88.62
CA ARG A 209 -16.72 -51.55 89.02
C ARG A 209 -16.29 -51.48 90.49
N ALA A 210 -15.71 -50.36 90.92
CA ALA A 210 -15.28 -50.19 92.32
C ALA A 210 -16.46 -50.32 93.31
N ALA A 211 -17.66 -49.87 92.92
CA ALA A 211 -18.88 -50.09 93.70
C ALA A 211 -19.25 -51.58 93.83
N LYS A 212 -19.10 -52.36 92.74
CA LYS A 212 -19.32 -53.82 92.77
C LYS A 212 -18.25 -54.57 93.55
N GLU A 213 -16.98 -54.22 93.38
CA GLU A 213 -15.87 -54.81 94.14
C GLU A 213 -16.07 -54.56 95.66
N LEU A 214 -16.66 -53.44 96.04
CA LEU A 214 -17.06 -53.15 97.43
C LEU A 214 -18.29 -53.98 97.88
N GLU A 215 -19.34 -54.06 97.06
CA GLU A 215 -20.56 -54.85 97.33
C GLU A 215 -20.26 -56.35 97.47
N GLU A 216 -19.44 -56.89 96.56
CA GLU A 216 -18.92 -58.26 96.60
C GLU A 216 -18.11 -58.48 97.90
N PHE A 217 -17.18 -57.59 98.25
CA PHE A 217 -16.40 -57.68 99.49
C PHE A 217 -17.25 -57.59 100.76
N GLU A 218 -18.29 -56.75 100.78
CA GLU A 218 -19.24 -56.70 101.91
C GLU A 218 -20.07 -57.99 102.01
N SER A 219 -20.44 -58.61 100.87
CA SER A 219 -21.11 -59.92 100.86
C SER A 219 -20.20 -61.05 101.35
N GLU A 220 -18.94 -61.13 100.90
CA GLU A 220 -17.96 -62.13 101.35
C GLU A 220 -17.72 -62.05 102.86
N LYS A 221 -17.61 -60.82 103.38
CA LYS A 221 -17.47 -60.54 104.81
C LYS A 221 -18.70 -60.99 105.60
N GLN A 222 -19.91 -60.80 105.07
CA GLN A 222 -21.14 -61.26 105.71
C GLN A 222 -21.24 -62.80 105.68
N ASP A 223 -20.81 -63.45 104.60
CA ASP A 223 -20.78 -64.91 104.51
C ASP A 223 -19.69 -65.54 105.38
N GLN A 224 -18.54 -64.88 105.59
CA GLN A 224 -17.59 -65.28 106.64
C GLN A 224 -18.23 -65.20 108.04
N ILE A 225 -19.05 -64.18 108.33
CA ILE A 225 -19.78 -64.08 109.61
C ILE A 225 -20.81 -65.20 109.73
N ASN A 226 -21.53 -65.53 108.66
CA ASN A 226 -22.50 -66.64 108.63
C ASN A 226 -21.82 -68.01 108.82
N MET A 227 -20.73 -68.26 108.10
CA MET A 227 -19.94 -69.50 108.18
C MET A 227 -19.35 -69.70 109.60
N ASN A 228 -18.89 -68.63 110.24
CA ASN A 228 -18.40 -68.70 111.62
C ASN A 228 -19.51 -69.07 112.63
N LYS A 229 -20.75 -68.59 112.44
CA LYS A 229 -21.91 -69.00 113.25
C LYS A 229 -22.22 -70.48 113.06
N TYR A 230 -22.35 -70.94 111.81
CA TYR A 230 -22.55 -72.36 111.51
C TYR A 230 -21.43 -73.25 112.11
N LEU A 231 -20.19 -72.77 112.14
CA LEU A 231 -19.05 -73.45 112.80
C LEU A 231 -19.10 -73.42 114.34
N GLN A 232 -19.91 -72.57 114.96
CA GLN A 232 -20.23 -72.64 116.39
C GLN A 232 -21.39 -73.61 116.63
N ASP A 233 -22.49 -73.46 115.89
CA ASP A 233 -23.68 -74.32 115.98
C ASP A 233 -23.32 -75.81 115.82
N VAL A 234 -22.44 -76.13 114.86
CA VAL A 234 -21.93 -77.49 114.64
C VAL A 234 -21.14 -78.02 115.84
N LYS A 235 -20.30 -77.19 116.49
CA LYS A 235 -19.50 -77.61 117.66
C LYS A 235 -20.38 -77.85 118.89
N GLU A 236 -21.41 -77.03 119.07
CA GLU A 236 -22.38 -77.21 120.15
C GLU A 236 -23.17 -78.52 119.95
N HIS A 237 -23.69 -78.76 118.75
CA HIS A 237 -24.35 -80.02 118.38
C HIS A 237 -23.40 -81.24 118.46
N GLU A 238 -22.11 -81.11 118.11
CA GLU A 238 -21.13 -82.18 118.31
C GLU A 238 -20.90 -82.51 119.79
N ALA A 239 -20.92 -81.52 120.68
CA ALA A 239 -20.82 -81.73 122.12
C ALA A 239 -22.06 -82.45 122.69
N GLU A 240 -23.26 -82.08 122.22
CA GLU A 240 -24.51 -82.80 122.54
C GLU A 240 -24.50 -84.24 122.00
N GLN A 241 -23.98 -84.45 120.78
CA GLN A 241 -23.79 -85.79 120.23
C GLN A 241 -22.77 -86.60 121.03
N LEU A 242 -21.69 -86.00 121.55
CA LEU A 242 -20.75 -86.69 122.43
C LEU A 242 -21.39 -87.10 123.77
N LEU A 243 -22.22 -86.24 124.36
CA LEU A 243 -22.99 -86.55 125.57
C LEU A 243 -23.97 -87.72 125.35
N THR A 244 -24.76 -87.67 124.28
CA THR A 244 -25.74 -88.73 123.95
C THR A 244 -25.05 -90.03 123.50
N LYS A 245 -23.95 -89.98 122.74
CA LYS A 245 -23.12 -91.15 122.42
C LYS A 245 -22.53 -91.77 123.69
N LYS A 246 -22.05 -90.98 124.65
CA LYS A 246 -21.55 -91.45 125.96
C LYS A 246 -22.63 -92.13 126.82
N GLN A 247 -23.89 -91.72 126.68
CA GLN A 247 -25.05 -92.41 127.29
C GLN A 247 -25.36 -93.73 126.57
N LYS A 248 -25.47 -93.72 125.23
CA LYS A 248 -25.73 -94.92 124.42
C LYS A 248 -24.63 -95.98 124.57
N LEU A 249 -23.36 -95.59 124.69
CA LEU A 249 -22.25 -96.53 124.86
C LEU A 249 -22.35 -97.32 126.19
N LYS A 250 -22.87 -96.69 127.26
CA LYS A 250 -23.20 -97.39 128.53
C LYS A 250 -24.34 -98.41 128.41
N GLN A 251 -25.17 -98.30 127.36
CA GLN A 251 -26.18 -99.30 127.03
C GLN A 251 -25.59 -100.40 126.13
N PHE A 252 -24.84 -100.03 125.09
CA PHE A 252 -24.16 -100.99 124.19
C PHE A 252 -23.20 -101.93 124.92
N PHE A 253 -22.44 -101.45 125.92
CA PHE A 253 -21.59 -102.33 126.73
C PHE A 253 -22.36 -103.39 127.56
N LYS A 254 -23.69 -103.30 127.68
CA LYS A 254 -24.51 -104.39 128.21
C LYS A 254 -24.84 -105.42 127.11
N GLY A 255 -25.33 -104.97 125.95
CA GLY A 255 -25.75 -105.86 124.86
C GLY A 255 -24.60 -106.57 124.11
N ALA A 256 -23.43 -105.94 123.96
CA ALA A 256 -22.29 -106.56 123.28
C ALA A 256 -21.73 -107.80 124.00
N ILE A 257 -22.04 -107.97 125.29
CA ILE A 257 -21.72 -109.17 126.09
C ILE A 257 -22.63 -110.36 125.71
N GLU A 258 -23.77 -110.08 125.09
CA GLU A 258 -24.78 -111.06 124.69
C GLU A 258 -24.58 -111.51 123.23
N GLU A 259 -24.29 -110.55 122.34
CA GLU A 259 -24.28 -110.74 120.88
C GLU A 259 -23.04 -111.47 120.33
N LYS A 260 -21.87 -111.34 120.99
CA LYS A 260 -20.60 -112.00 120.58
C LYS A 260 -20.63 -113.55 120.64
N LYS A 261 -21.78 -114.14 120.98
CA LYS A 261 -22.05 -115.59 121.04
C LYS A 261 -22.60 -116.17 119.73
N GLN A 262 -22.84 -115.35 118.69
CA GLN A 262 -23.60 -115.73 117.49
C GLN A 262 -22.80 -115.84 116.18
N PHE A 263 -21.74 -115.03 115.96
CA PHE A 263 -21.31 -114.68 114.60
C PHE A 263 -20.32 -115.65 113.91
N ASP A 264 -19.66 -116.57 114.62
CA ASP A 264 -18.51 -117.36 114.14
C ASP A 264 -18.85 -118.50 113.14
N LEU A 265 -19.79 -118.29 112.20
CA LEU A 265 -20.49 -119.38 111.47
C LEU A 265 -20.57 -119.28 109.92
N MET A 266 -20.20 -118.18 109.24
CA MET A 266 -20.76 -117.88 107.88
C MET A 266 -19.81 -117.76 106.65
N LEU A 267 -18.49 -117.57 106.78
CA LEU A 267 -17.69 -116.83 105.76
C LEU A 267 -16.77 -117.66 104.81
N LYS A 268 -17.24 -118.29 103.71
CA LYS A 268 -16.38 -119.01 102.71
C LYS A 268 -16.98 -119.04 101.26
N ARG A 269 -16.40 -118.36 100.23
CA ARG A 269 -16.95 -118.29 98.83
C ARG A 269 -15.96 -118.24 97.60
N GLU A 270 -16.12 -117.31 96.63
CA GLU A 270 -15.75 -117.43 95.17
C GLU A 270 -15.24 -116.08 94.54
N GLU A 271 -14.41 -116.07 93.46
CA GLU A 271 -13.53 -114.90 93.13
C GLU A 271 -13.21 -114.45 91.64
N GLU A 272 -13.46 -115.17 90.53
CA GLU A 272 -12.76 -114.93 89.21
C GLU A 272 -13.57 -114.28 88.03
N PHE A 273 -12.94 -113.58 87.04
CA PHE A 273 -13.56 -113.28 85.69
C PHE A 273 -12.66 -112.94 84.41
N GLU A 274 -12.27 -111.68 84.08
CA GLU A 274 -12.07 -111.18 82.67
C GLU A 274 -10.65 -110.93 82.06
N ASP A 275 -10.58 -110.74 80.72
CA ASP A 275 -9.47 -110.21 79.85
C ASP A 275 -10.01 -109.68 78.48
N ARG A 276 -9.30 -108.78 77.75
CA ARG A 276 -9.19 -108.71 76.24
C ARG A 276 -8.22 -107.60 75.71
N ALA A 277 -7.99 -107.51 74.38
CA ALA A 277 -6.97 -106.65 73.70
C ALA A 277 -7.41 -105.92 72.39
N ASN A 278 -6.53 -105.10 71.75
CA ASN A 278 -6.78 -104.34 70.49
C ASN A 278 -5.49 -104.01 69.66
N GLU A 279 -5.56 -103.31 68.49
CA GLU A 279 -4.41 -103.23 67.53
C GLU A 279 -4.27 -101.98 66.57
N ILE A 280 -5.18 -101.72 65.62
CA ILE A 280 -4.80 -101.55 64.18
C ILE A 280 -4.26 -100.18 63.65
N TYR A 281 -5.01 -99.07 63.71
CA TYR A 281 -5.03 -98.01 62.66
C TYR A 281 -3.73 -97.18 62.45
N ARG A 282 -3.17 -97.12 61.21
CA ARG A 282 -1.80 -96.57 60.92
C ARG A 282 -1.62 -95.64 59.67
N ASN A 283 -1.10 -96.11 58.52
CA ASN A 283 -0.28 -95.31 57.56
C ASN A 283 -0.98 -94.87 56.24
N THR A 284 -0.50 -93.81 55.52
CA THR A 284 -1.16 -93.26 54.29
C THR A 284 -0.34 -92.59 53.14
N LYS A 285 0.39 -91.45 53.32
CA LYS A 285 0.30 -90.30 52.36
C LYS A 285 1.61 -89.49 52.10
N ALA A 286 2.08 -89.29 50.83
CA ALA A 286 3.40 -88.61 50.58
C ALA A 286 3.80 -87.88 49.22
N ARG A 287 3.09 -87.93 48.06
CA ARG A 287 3.77 -87.88 46.73
C ARG A 287 3.95 -86.57 45.90
N ILE A 288 3.23 -85.45 46.10
CA ILE A 288 2.86 -84.52 44.99
C ILE A 288 3.77 -83.25 44.75
N GLN A 289 4.94 -83.13 45.39
CA GLN A 289 5.59 -81.84 45.69
C GLN A 289 6.01 -80.81 44.58
N LYS A 290 6.72 -81.15 43.48
CA LYS A 290 7.93 -80.34 43.10
C LYS A 290 7.96 -79.37 41.87
N ILE A 291 7.04 -79.36 40.90
CA ILE A 291 7.41 -79.11 39.47
C ILE A 291 7.75 -77.66 39.01
N HIS A 292 6.76 -76.82 38.62
CA HIS A 292 6.97 -75.73 37.63
C HIS A 292 7.78 -74.50 38.10
N LYS A 293 8.93 -74.18 37.48
CA LYS A 293 9.74 -72.98 37.83
C LYS A 293 10.38 -72.13 36.70
N GLU A 294 10.79 -72.66 35.56
CA GLU A 294 12.08 -72.18 34.97
C GLU A 294 12.09 -71.41 33.63
N VAL A 295 10.96 -71.10 32.98
CA VAL A 295 10.95 -70.46 31.62
C VAL A 295 11.23 -68.94 31.67
N LYS A 296 12.46 -68.64 32.04
CA LYS A 296 13.08 -67.32 32.29
C LYS A 296 13.37 -66.50 31.01
N LEU A 297 13.01 -65.21 31.07
CA LEU A 297 14.00 -64.10 31.09
C LEU A 297 15.02 -64.03 29.93
N LYS A 298 14.62 -63.63 28.70
CA LYS A 298 15.58 -63.38 27.58
C LYS A 298 15.42 -62.08 26.75
N GLU A 299 14.20 -61.59 26.47
CA GLU A 299 13.99 -60.57 25.42
C GLU A 299 14.15 -59.09 25.89
N LYS A 300 15.30 -58.71 26.46
CA LYS A 300 15.43 -57.38 27.13
C LYS A 300 16.75 -56.61 26.91
N GLN A 301 17.45 -56.75 25.77
CA GLN A 301 18.82 -56.20 25.64
C GLN A 301 19.24 -55.46 24.35
N GLU A 302 18.41 -55.35 23.29
CA GLU A 302 18.83 -54.73 22.02
C GLU A 302 18.09 -53.42 21.64
N LYS A 303 18.43 -52.36 22.37
CA LYS A 303 19.01 -51.09 21.85
C LYS A 303 18.38 -50.57 20.53
N GLU A 304 17.64 -49.46 20.50
CA GLU A 304 18.00 -48.11 20.98
C GLU A 304 19.36 -47.59 20.44
N GLN A 305 19.42 -46.32 20.00
CA GLN A 305 20.65 -45.55 19.72
C GLN A 305 21.46 -45.79 18.41
N LYS A 306 20.81 -45.84 17.24
CA LYS A 306 21.39 -45.33 15.96
C LYS A 306 20.30 -44.64 15.11
N ALA A 307 20.48 -43.43 14.57
CA ALA A 307 21.52 -42.44 14.82
C ALA A 307 20.97 -41.00 14.69
N ARG A 308 21.28 -40.12 15.65
CA ARG A 308 21.10 -38.66 15.52
C ARG A 308 22.33 -38.04 14.86
N GLN A 309 22.56 -38.32 13.57
CA GLN A 309 23.68 -37.77 12.81
C GLN A 309 23.26 -37.41 11.39
N ILE A 310 22.67 -36.22 11.25
CA ILE A 310 22.77 -35.22 10.16
C ILE A 310 21.85 -34.07 10.60
N THR A 311 22.29 -33.37 11.66
CA THR A 311 21.93 -31.97 11.87
C THR A 311 22.90 -31.09 11.07
N GLU A 312 22.55 -29.82 10.86
CA GLU A 312 23.48 -28.73 10.54
C GLU A 312 24.40 -28.96 9.31
N GLN A 313 24.12 -28.36 8.15
CA GLN A 313 24.13 -26.89 7.95
C GLN A 313 23.15 -26.50 6.83
N GLN A 314 22.32 -25.45 7.00
CA GLN A 314 22.63 -24.04 6.68
C GLN A 314 23.10 -23.82 5.23
N TYR A 315 22.65 -22.81 4.47
CA TYR A 315 21.49 -21.88 4.52
C TYR A 315 21.46 -21.14 3.16
N SER A 316 20.46 -20.26 2.92
CA SER A 316 20.48 -19.13 1.95
C SER A 316 20.66 -19.34 0.42
N GLN A 317 19.65 -18.86 -0.33
CA GLN A 317 19.74 -17.97 -1.53
C GLN A 317 20.32 -18.52 -2.86
N LEU A 318 19.96 -18.09 -4.08
CA LEU A 318 18.75 -17.59 -4.77
C LEU A 318 19.22 -17.06 -6.17
N GLN A 319 18.72 -17.64 -7.28
CA GLN A 319 18.56 -17.12 -8.67
C GLN A 319 19.62 -16.21 -9.38
N SER A 320 19.93 -16.48 -10.68
CA SER A 320 19.56 -15.61 -11.86
C SER A 320 20.38 -15.73 -13.20
N ALA A 321 19.65 -15.66 -14.33
CA ALA A 321 19.90 -15.00 -15.65
C ALA A 321 21.04 -15.33 -16.70
N LEU A 322 20.72 -15.05 -17.99
CA LEU A 322 21.46 -15.19 -19.28
C LEU A 322 21.31 -13.88 -20.14
N PRO A 323 21.58 -13.79 -21.48
CA PRO A 323 22.78 -13.99 -22.33
C PRO A 323 23.15 -12.75 -23.24
N MET A 324 24.14 -12.85 -24.15
CA MET A 324 24.37 -12.08 -25.45
C MET A 324 25.83 -12.25 -25.98
N GLU A 325 26.10 -11.96 -27.28
CA GLU A 325 27.37 -12.30 -28.03
C GLU A 325 28.33 -11.10 -28.37
N GLU A 326 28.93 -10.73 -29.54
CA GLU A 326 28.90 -11.05 -31.01
C GLU A 326 30.12 -10.38 -31.78
N LYS A 327 30.28 -10.56 -33.13
CA LYS A 327 31.14 -9.87 -34.17
C LYS A 327 32.68 -10.02 -34.30
N ILE A 328 33.17 -10.39 -35.52
CA ILE A 328 34.50 -10.08 -36.13
C ILE A 328 34.40 -9.95 -37.69
N LEU A 329 35.25 -9.14 -38.34
CA LEU A 329 35.33 -8.84 -39.80
C LEU A 329 36.70 -9.20 -40.44
N LYS A 330 36.77 -9.50 -41.77
CA LYS A 330 37.90 -9.24 -42.72
C LYS A 330 37.76 -9.90 -44.12
N LYS A 331 37.96 -9.13 -45.22
CA LYS A 331 38.49 -9.54 -46.56
C LYS A 331 38.50 -8.34 -47.55
N ALA A 332 39.62 -8.06 -48.24
CA ALA A 332 39.73 -7.20 -49.45
C ALA A 332 41.19 -7.13 -49.96
N GLN A 333 41.46 -7.47 -51.25
CA GLN A 333 42.68 -7.21 -52.06
C GLN A 333 42.71 -8.15 -53.30
N GLU A 334 42.69 -7.67 -54.55
CA GLU A 334 43.21 -8.45 -55.73
C GLU A 334 43.33 -7.74 -57.13
N GLU A 335 43.14 -6.42 -57.30
CA GLU A 335 43.21 -5.77 -58.65
C GLU A 335 44.53 -5.04 -58.97
N GLN A 336 45.32 -5.51 -59.95
CA GLN A 336 46.14 -4.71 -60.91
C GLN A 336 46.92 -5.58 -61.92
N GLU A 337 46.91 -5.20 -63.21
CA GLU A 337 47.80 -5.78 -64.27
C GLU A 337 48.08 -4.73 -65.39
N ALA A 338 48.31 -5.12 -66.65
CA ALA A 338 49.17 -4.39 -67.60
C ALA A 338 48.54 -4.03 -68.98
N GLN A 339 49.33 -3.28 -69.78
CA GLN A 339 49.07 -2.79 -71.15
C GLN A 339 50.42 -2.61 -71.88
N TYR A 340 50.56 -2.70 -73.23
CA TYR A 340 51.86 -2.41 -73.89
C TYR A 340 51.89 -1.89 -75.37
N GLN A 341 52.21 -2.73 -76.39
CA GLN A 341 52.92 -2.29 -77.63
C GLN A 341 52.13 -2.22 -78.95
N GLU A 342 52.49 -1.26 -79.83
CA GLU A 342 52.13 -1.17 -81.26
C GLU A 342 53.05 -0.17 -82.03
N LYS A 343 53.25 -0.32 -83.37
CA LYS A 343 53.65 0.68 -84.45
C LYS A 343 54.75 0.24 -85.45
N GLN A 344 54.69 0.70 -86.74
CA GLN A 344 55.78 1.10 -87.70
C GLN A 344 55.45 0.92 -89.22
N ARG A 345 56.22 1.59 -90.13
CA ARG A 345 56.31 1.52 -91.65
C ARG A 345 55.32 2.32 -92.55
N LYS A 346 55.83 3.19 -93.48
CA LYS A 346 55.28 3.65 -94.82
C LYS A 346 56.04 4.89 -95.40
N ARG A 347 56.23 5.07 -96.74
CA ARG A 347 56.80 6.30 -97.42
C ARG A 347 56.79 6.29 -98.99
N GLU A 348 57.28 7.38 -99.62
CA GLU A 348 57.90 7.56 -100.98
C GLU A 348 57.19 8.02 -102.31
N GLU A 349 58.07 8.57 -103.20
CA GLU A 349 58.07 8.78 -104.69
C GLU A 349 57.05 9.72 -105.38
N ARG A 350 57.48 10.57 -106.36
CA ARG A 350 56.63 11.58 -107.07
C ARG A 350 57.11 12.24 -108.42
N LYS A 351 58.19 11.81 -109.10
CA LYS A 351 59.11 12.74 -109.84
C LYS A 351 58.80 13.45 -111.20
N LEU A 352 58.29 12.81 -112.28
CA LEU A 352 59.02 12.88 -113.58
C LEU A 352 58.80 14.01 -114.65
N GLN A 353 57.62 14.20 -115.26
CA GLN A 353 57.46 14.70 -116.67
C GLN A 353 57.60 16.22 -116.99
N PHE A 354 58.15 16.98 -116.03
CA PHE A 354 58.31 18.43 -115.84
C PHE A 354 58.56 19.46 -116.99
N ARG A 355 58.52 19.14 -118.29
CA ARG A 355 59.10 20.03 -119.34
C ARG A 355 58.22 20.48 -120.50
N LYS A 356 57.30 19.66 -121.03
CA LYS A 356 56.41 20.15 -122.11
C LYS A 356 55.47 21.26 -121.61
N GLU A 357 55.04 21.08 -120.36
CA GLU A 357 54.31 22.02 -119.51
C GLU A 357 54.77 23.49 -119.69
N VAL A 358 56.08 23.75 -119.82
CA VAL A 358 56.70 25.09 -119.72
C VAL A 358 56.25 26.08 -120.81
N ASN A 359 55.91 25.63 -122.02
CA ASN A 359 55.53 26.54 -123.12
C ASN A 359 54.03 26.82 -123.20
N ASP A 360 53.19 25.81 -122.95
CA ASP A 360 51.75 26.04 -122.78
C ASP A 360 51.52 26.99 -121.60
N ILE A 361 52.27 26.80 -120.49
CA ILE A 361 52.39 27.73 -119.37
C ILE A 361 52.67 29.18 -119.81
N GLN A 362 53.43 29.48 -120.88
CA GLN A 362 53.67 30.88 -121.24
C GLN A 362 52.41 31.58 -121.77
N MET A 363 51.74 30.99 -122.76
CA MET A 363 50.49 31.55 -123.29
C MET A 363 49.38 31.53 -122.24
N GLU A 364 49.28 30.43 -121.49
CA GLU A 364 48.40 30.34 -120.32
C GLU A 364 48.70 31.45 -119.31
N THR A 365 49.97 31.74 -118.97
CA THR A 365 50.26 32.84 -118.03
C THR A 365 49.87 34.21 -118.58
N SER A 366 49.79 34.43 -119.88
CA SER A 366 49.35 35.74 -120.42
C SER A 366 47.85 35.95 -120.22
N VAL A 367 47.04 34.94 -120.55
CA VAL A 367 45.58 34.93 -120.35
C VAL A 367 45.27 34.87 -118.85
N ALA A 368 45.98 34.02 -118.11
CA ALA A 368 45.89 33.91 -116.66
C ALA A 368 46.30 35.20 -115.97
N LYS A 369 47.32 35.97 -116.40
CA LYS A 369 47.62 37.30 -115.81
C LYS A 369 46.48 38.29 -116.02
N SER A 370 45.87 38.31 -117.20
CA SER A 370 44.71 39.18 -117.49
C SER A 370 43.46 38.75 -116.69
N LYS A 371 43.24 37.45 -116.56
CA LYS A 371 42.17 36.84 -115.75
C LYS A 371 42.41 37.08 -114.26
N GLN A 372 43.63 36.83 -113.75
CA GLN A 372 44.12 37.16 -112.41
C GLN A 372 43.94 38.65 -112.11
N LEU A 373 44.20 39.58 -113.03
CA LEU A 373 44.01 41.01 -112.75
C LEU A 373 42.51 41.42 -112.65
N ARG A 374 41.59 40.61 -113.20
CA ARG A 374 40.14 40.75 -112.96
C ARG A 374 39.74 40.05 -111.67
N GLU A 375 40.11 38.77 -111.53
CA GLU A 375 39.89 37.96 -110.33
C GLU A 375 40.48 38.61 -109.08
N GLU A 376 41.60 39.34 -109.16
CA GLU A 376 42.14 40.15 -108.06
C GLU A 376 41.23 41.32 -107.70
N LYS A 377 40.60 41.98 -108.67
CA LYS A 377 39.66 43.08 -108.41
C LYS A 377 38.35 42.53 -107.84
N ASP A 378 37.89 41.40 -108.38
CA ASP A 378 36.69 40.71 -107.92
C ASP A 378 36.91 40.10 -106.53
N VAL A 379 38.10 39.56 -106.23
CA VAL A 379 38.53 39.13 -104.90
C VAL A 379 38.73 40.32 -103.97
N LYS A 380 39.34 41.44 -104.39
CA LYS A 380 39.51 42.63 -103.54
C LYS A 380 38.16 43.27 -103.18
N THR A 381 37.22 43.32 -104.12
CA THR A 381 35.84 43.82 -103.87
C THR A 381 34.99 42.83 -103.08
N TRP A 382 35.11 41.53 -103.33
CA TRP A 382 34.53 40.50 -102.49
C TRP A 382 35.10 40.57 -101.07
N GLU A 383 36.42 40.71 -100.92
CA GLU A 383 37.09 40.89 -99.63
C GLU A 383 36.61 42.14 -98.90
N THR A 384 36.47 43.29 -99.55
CA THR A 384 35.92 44.48 -98.86
C THR A 384 34.48 44.25 -98.44
N VAL A 385 33.63 43.65 -99.28
CA VAL A 385 32.26 43.25 -98.92
C VAL A 385 32.25 42.23 -97.76
N GLN A 386 33.15 41.26 -97.74
CA GLN A 386 33.28 40.30 -96.63
C GLN A 386 33.83 40.96 -95.35
N ARG A 387 34.75 41.93 -95.46
CA ARG A 387 35.24 42.72 -94.33
C ARG A 387 34.14 43.59 -93.75
N PHE A 388 33.29 44.21 -94.58
CA PHE A 388 32.10 44.93 -94.11
C PHE A 388 31.07 43.98 -93.48
N LYS A 389 30.77 42.84 -94.10
CA LYS A 389 29.86 41.83 -93.51
C LYS A 389 30.35 41.29 -92.17
N ARG A 390 31.66 41.04 -92.04
CA ARG A 390 32.29 40.71 -90.75
C ARG A 390 32.17 41.87 -89.78
N ALA A 391 32.57 43.09 -90.17
CA ALA A 391 32.50 44.25 -89.27
C ALA A 391 31.07 44.58 -88.78
N GLU A 392 30.02 44.37 -89.58
CA GLU A 392 28.64 44.49 -89.07
C GLU A 392 28.26 43.30 -88.16
N TRP A 393 28.60 42.07 -88.53
CA TRP A 393 28.39 40.89 -87.68
C TRP A 393 29.12 40.98 -86.34
N ASP A 394 30.37 41.45 -86.34
CA ASP A 394 31.20 41.64 -85.16
C ASP A 394 30.60 42.72 -84.24
N LYS A 395 30.06 43.81 -84.79
CA LYS A 395 29.27 44.81 -84.02
C LYS A 395 27.98 44.23 -83.45
N GLU A 396 27.26 43.41 -84.21
CA GLU A 396 26.03 42.76 -83.76
C GLU A 396 26.34 41.78 -82.62
N MET A 397 27.39 40.97 -82.76
CA MET A 397 27.92 40.08 -81.72
C MET A 397 28.37 40.85 -80.48
N GLU A 398 29.19 41.91 -80.60
CA GLU A 398 29.56 42.75 -79.46
C GLU A 398 28.34 43.37 -78.76
N ALA A 399 27.31 43.77 -79.52
CA ALA A 399 26.08 44.34 -78.96
C ALA A 399 25.22 43.26 -78.28
N GLU A 400 25.21 42.03 -78.79
CA GLU A 400 24.57 40.86 -78.19
C GLU A 400 25.31 40.43 -76.90
N GLU A 401 26.64 40.35 -76.94
CA GLU A 401 27.48 40.07 -75.76
C GLU A 401 27.29 41.12 -74.68
N ARG A 402 27.29 42.42 -75.02
CA ARG A 402 26.96 43.50 -74.08
C ARG A 402 25.54 43.36 -73.48
N LYS A 403 24.55 42.95 -74.28
CA LYS A 403 23.19 42.63 -73.75
C LYS A 403 23.22 41.41 -72.83
N GLN A 404 24.00 40.37 -73.15
CA GLN A 404 24.14 39.17 -72.32
C GLN A 404 24.88 39.46 -71.00
N GLU A 405 25.95 40.24 -71.02
CA GLU A 405 26.63 40.70 -69.80
C GLU A 405 25.70 41.53 -68.92
N TRP A 406 24.94 42.45 -69.52
CA TRP A 406 23.97 43.27 -68.81
C TRP A 406 22.87 42.42 -68.15
N LYS A 407 22.33 41.42 -68.87
CA LYS A 407 21.42 40.41 -68.31
C LYS A 407 22.06 39.64 -67.16
N LYS A 408 23.25 39.06 -67.34
CA LYS A 408 24.00 38.33 -66.30
C LYS A 408 24.26 39.19 -65.04
N ARG A 409 24.57 40.49 -65.20
CA ARG A 409 24.73 41.44 -64.09
C ARG A 409 23.41 41.70 -63.35
N ILE A 410 22.30 41.87 -64.07
CA ILE A 410 20.96 42.04 -63.48
C ILE A 410 20.51 40.76 -62.76
N GLU A 411 20.68 39.60 -63.39
CA GLU A 411 20.35 38.29 -62.84
C GLU A 411 21.14 38.03 -61.56
N TYR A 412 22.46 38.24 -61.58
CA TYR A 412 23.32 38.13 -60.39
C TYR A 412 22.91 39.11 -59.29
N GLY A 413 22.63 40.38 -59.63
CA GLY A 413 22.14 41.38 -58.67
C GLY A 413 20.79 41.02 -58.06
N ASN A 414 19.89 40.41 -58.83
CA ASN A 414 18.60 39.92 -58.34
C ASN A 414 18.73 38.66 -57.47
N MET A 415 19.64 37.74 -57.81
CA MET A 415 19.97 36.58 -56.96
C MET A 415 20.62 37.01 -55.64
N LEU A 416 21.51 38.00 -55.65
CA LEU A 416 22.11 38.56 -54.44
C LEU A 416 21.06 39.26 -53.56
N LYS A 417 20.12 40.01 -54.16
CA LYS A 417 18.97 40.59 -53.43
C LYS A 417 18.11 39.51 -52.78
N LYS A 418 17.75 38.44 -53.51
CA LYS A 418 17.01 37.30 -52.96
C LYS A 418 17.73 36.68 -51.76
N TYR A 419 19.02 36.37 -51.91
CA TYR A 419 19.83 35.81 -50.83
C TYR A 419 19.90 36.71 -49.59
N ILE A 420 19.95 38.04 -49.77
CA ILE A 420 19.89 39.00 -48.66
C ILE A 420 18.51 38.98 -47.99
N SER A 421 17.42 38.99 -48.76
CA SER A 421 16.06 38.88 -48.22
C SER A 421 15.83 37.56 -47.47
N GLU A 422 16.28 36.43 -48.01
CA GLU A 422 16.22 35.10 -47.38
C GLU A 422 17.07 35.05 -46.09
N ARG A 423 18.26 35.67 -46.07
CA ARG A 423 19.06 35.86 -44.85
C ARG A 423 18.37 36.74 -43.82
N GLU A 424 17.59 37.72 -44.24
CA GLU A 424 16.84 38.61 -43.35
C GLU A 424 15.56 37.97 -42.79
N THR A 425 14.87 37.11 -43.55
CA THR A 425 13.71 36.35 -43.01
C THR A 425 14.19 35.32 -41.99
N VAL A 426 15.22 34.54 -42.31
CA VAL A 426 15.81 33.56 -41.37
C VAL A 426 16.25 34.25 -40.07
N ARG A 427 16.91 35.41 -40.13
CA ARG A 427 17.29 36.17 -38.92
C ARG A 427 16.10 36.66 -38.09
N LYS A 428 14.97 37.01 -38.73
CA LYS A 428 13.75 37.41 -38.03
C LYS A 428 13.05 36.21 -37.40
N GLU A 429 13.06 35.06 -38.08
CA GLU A 429 12.58 33.78 -37.56
C GLU A 429 13.44 33.29 -36.37
N GLU A 430 14.76 33.38 -36.47
CA GLU A 430 15.71 33.13 -35.35
C GLU A 430 15.41 34.05 -34.16
N GLN A 431 15.24 35.36 -34.38
CA GLN A 431 14.91 36.32 -33.31
C GLN A 431 13.55 36.05 -32.65
N ILE A 432 12.52 35.72 -33.43
CA ILE A 432 11.20 35.35 -32.91
C ILE A 432 11.30 34.05 -32.10
N ALA A 433 12.05 33.05 -32.57
CA ALA A 433 12.26 31.80 -31.84
C ALA A 433 13.03 32.02 -30.52
N ASP A 434 14.07 32.87 -30.50
CA ASP A 434 14.79 33.24 -29.28
C ASP A 434 13.90 34.01 -28.29
N GLU A 435 13.04 34.92 -28.77
CA GLU A 435 12.06 35.63 -27.94
C GLU A 435 10.97 34.69 -27.39
N GLU A 436 10.46 33.76 -28.21
CA GLU A 436 9.53 32.72 -27.79
C GLU A 436 10.16 31.81 -26.73
N MET A 437 11.40 31.36 -26.92
CA MET A 437 12.15 30.57 -25.93
C MET A 437 12.41 31.35 -24.64
N ALA A 438 12.75 32.65 -24.74
CA ALA A 438 12.88 33.55 -23.60
C ALA A 438 11.54 33.78 -22.87
N ASN A 439 10.40 33.66 -23.55
CA ASN A 439 9.07 33.77 -22.95
C ASN A 439 8.57 32.45 -22.37
N MET A 440 8.83 31.30 -23.01
CA MET A 440 8.56 29.97 -22.47
C MET A 440 9.35 29.70 -21.20
N THR A 441 10.63 30.09 -21.14
CA THR A 441 11.46 29.96 -19.92
C THR A 441 10.92 30.80 -18.76
N LYS A 442 10.52 32.06 -18.99
CA LYS A 442 9.81 32.89 -17.99
C LYS A 442 8.52 32.22 -17.49
N ILE A 443 7.73 31.62 -18.39
CA ILE A 443 6.50 30.90 -18.02
C ILE A 443 6.82 29.66 -17.17
N MET A 444 7.83 28.88 -17.55
CA MET A 444 8.30 27.71 -16.78
C MET A 444 8.81 28.12 -15.40
N GLU A 445 9.54 29.23 -15.26
CA GLU A 445 9.94 29.77 -13.97
C GLU A 445 8.73 30.13 -13.09
N ILE A 446 7.72 30.81 -13.66
CA ILE A 446 6.51 31.19 -12.93
C ILE A 446 5.72 29.95 -12.48
N GLU A 447 5.66 28.89 -13.30
CA GLU A 447 5.06 27.62 -12.89
C GLU A 447 5.88 26.92 -11.80
N ASN A 448 7.20 26.84 -11.94
CA ASN A 448 8.09 26.23 -10.95
C ASN A 448 7.99 26.94 -9.60
N ARG A 449 7.96 28.29 -9.59
CA ARG A 449 7.73 29.09 -8.37
C ARG A 449 6.38 28.76 -7.72
N ARG A 450 5.29 28.61 -8.50
CA ARG A 450 3.96 28.20 -7.96
C ARG A 450 3.99 26.80 -7.33
N ILE A 451 4.70 25.85 -7.94
CA ILE A 451 4.86 24.48 -7.41
C ILE A 451 5.68 24.49 -6.11
N LEU A 452 6.72 25.34 -6.02
CA LEU A 452 7.52 25.51 -4.81
C LEU A 452 6.76 26.20 -3.67
N ASN A 453 6.00 27.25 -3.97
CA ASN A 453 5.14 27.90 -2.98
C ASN A 453 4.13 26.89 -2.41
N TYR A 454 3.48 26.09 -3.25
CA TYR A 454 2.56 25.03 -2.82
C TYR A 454 3.24 23.93 -1.99
N ALA A 455 4.49 23.57 -2.32
CA ALA A 455 5.30 22.69 -1.50
C ALA A 455 5.59 23.27 -0.10
N GLU A 456 5.81 24.59 0.00
CA GLU A 456 6.06 25.29 1.25
C GLU A 456 4.77 25.52 2.07
N GLU A 457 3.64 25.79 1.41
CA GLU A 457 2.29 25.78 2.00
C GLU A 457 2.03 24.43 2.70
N ILE A 458 2.12 23.31 1.95
CA ILE A 458 1.96 21.95 2.49
C ILE A 458 2.97 21.66 3.60
N LEU A 459 4.24 22.05 3.45
CA LEU A 459 5.25 21.84 4.49
C LEU A 459 4.89 22.60 5.78
N ASN A 460 4.40 23.84 5.67
CA ASN A 460 3.99 24.65 6.81
C ASN A 460 2.78 24.07 7.53
N GLU A 461 1.74 23.66 6.81
CA GLU A 461 0.57 22.93 7.36
C GLU A 461 0.96 21.61 8.05
N SER A 462 2.09 21.02 7.67
CA SER A 462 2.53 19.71 8.17
C SER A 462 3.40 19.79 9.43
N LYS A 463 3.98 20.96 9.75
CA LYS A 463 4.89 21.13 10.89
C LYS A 463 4.19 20.82 12.21
N GLY A 464 4.76 19.90 12.99
CA GLY A 464 4.21 19.46 14.28
C GLY A 464 3.01 18.51 14.20
N VAL A 465 2.30 18.44 13.07
CA VAL A 465 1.10 17.60 12.90
C VAL A 465 1.44 16.18 12.41
N ARG A 466 2.44 16.05 11.52
CA ARG A 466 2.75 14.78 10.82
C ARG A 466 4.23 14.66 10.43
N PRO A 467 4.76 13.43 10.21
CA PRO A 467 6.16 13.23 9.84
C PRO A 467 6.50 13.94 8.51
N LEU A 468 7.39 14.93 8.56
CA LEU A 468 7.74 15.78 7.39
C LEU A 468 8.54 15.06 6.30
N PHE A 469 9.19 13.92 6.61
CA PHE A 469 10.14 13.25 5.73
C PHE A 469 9.60 12.85 4.34
N PRO A 470 8.39 12.28 4.18
CA PRO A 470 7.86 11.91 2.87
C PRO A 470 7.59 13.12 1.97
N ILE A 471 7.12 14.22 2.57
CA ILE A 471 6.90 15.50 1.89
C ILE A 471 8.25 16.09 1.47
N LEU A 472 9.21 16.22 2.40
CA LEU A 472 10.56 16.72 2.11
C LEU A 472 11.24 15.95 0.99
N LYS A 473 11.11 14.62 0.96
CA LYS A 473 11.63 13.78 -0.12
C LYS A 473 10.96 14.11 -1.48
N ALA A 474 9.64 14.26 -1.52
CA ALA A 474 8.93 14.64 -2.74
C ALA A 474 9.33 16.04 -3.23
N VAL A 475 9.54 17.00 -2.31
CA VAL A 475 10.03 18.35 -2.63
C VAL A 475 11.47 18.33 -3.14
N GLU A 476 12.34 17.50 -2.57
CA GLU A 476 13.69 17.26 -3.08
C GLU A 476 13.68 16.68 -4.51
N GLU A 477 12.79 15.73 -4.80
CA GLU A 477 12.65 15.13 -6.13
C GLU A 477 12.14 16.16 -7.16
N CYS A 478 11.17 17.00 -6.79
CA CYS A 478 10.72 18.10 -7.64
C CYS A 478 11.84 19.14 -7.87
N LYS A 479 12.61 19.51 -6.83
CA LYS A 479 13.74 20.45 -6.96
C LYS A 479 14.90 19.90 -7.81
N LYS A 480 15.08 18.57 -7.89
CA LYS A 480 16.03 17.93 -8.82
C LYS A 480 15.55 18.01 -10.27
N GLU A 481 14.25 17.76 -10.53
CA GLU A 481 13.67 17.90 -11.87
C GLU A 481 13.61 19.35 -12.38
N MET A 482 13.45 20.33 -11.48
CA MET A 482 13.58 21.76 -11.80
C MET A 482 15.03 22.23 -12.03
N GLY A 483 16.03 21.35 -11.89
CA GLY A 483 17.46 21.70 -11.99
C GLY A 483 18.02 22.49 -10.81
N LEU A 484 17.20 22.82 -9.80
CA LEU A 484 17.58 23.63 -8.63
C LEU A 484 18.50 22.88 -7.64
N ILE A 485 18.53 21.56 -7.70
CA ILE A 485 19.47 20.71 -6.97
C ILE A 485 20.25 19.91 -8.00
N VAL A 486 21.56 20.20 -8.12
CA VAL A 486 22.49 19.35 -8.87
C VAL A 486 22.35 17.92 -8.34
N PRO A 487 22.08 16.91 -9.19
CA PRO A 487 21.95 15.54 -8.72
C PRO A 487 23.27 15.15 -8.06
N LYS A 488 23.22 14.84 -6.75
CA LYS A 488 24.37 14.31 -6.02
C LYS A 488 24.90 13.13 -6.82
N LYS A 489 26.08 13.30 -7.44
CA LYS A 489 26.80 12.19 -8.07
C LYS A 489 26.88 11.12 -7.00
N LYS A 490 26.21 9.98 -7.22
CA LYS A 490 26.39 8.82 -6.34
C LYS A 490 27.89 8.57 -6.36
N GLY A 491 28.51 8.55 -5.18
CA GLY A 491 29.90 8.13 -5.09
C GLY A 491 29.93 6.71 -5.63
N GLU A 492 30.50 6.53 -6.82
CA GLU A 492 30.73 5.20 -7.36
C GLU A 492 31.92 4.62 -6.59
N THR A 493 31.63 4.17 -5.36
CA THR A 493 32.32 3.03 -4.77
C THR A 493 32.05 1.87 -5.72
N ILE A 494 32.89 1.78 -6.76
CA ILE A 494 32.90 0.67 -7.70
C ILE A 494 33.26 -0.55 -6.87
N ASP A 495 32.24 -1.28 -6.46
CA ASP A 495 32.36 -2.53 -5.72
C ASP A 495 32.98 -3.54 -6.68
N THR A 496 34.33 -3.65 -6.66
CA THR A 496 35.15 -4.35 -7.68
C THR A 496 35.03 -5.88 -7.58
N LYS A 497 33.81 -6.40 -7.64
CA LYS A 497 33.49 -7.81 -7.80
C LYS A 497 33.78 -8.20 -9.25
N PRO A 498 34.80 -9.02 -9.53
CA PRO A 498 35.23 -9.29 -10.90
C PRO A 498 34.14 -10.07 -11.66
N LYS A 499 33.54 -9.43 -12.67
CA LYS A 499 32.56 -10.08 -13.54
C LYS A 499 33.24 -11.25 -14.28
N ARG A 500 32.83 -12.48 -13.98
CA ARG A 500 33.27 -13.69 -14.71
C ARG A 500 32.97 -13.51 -16.20
N ARG A 501 34.01 -13.50 -17.04
CA ARG A 501 33.86 -13.48 -18.51
C ARG A 501 33.10 -14.73 -18.95
N ARG A 502 31.99 -14.57 -19.68
CA ARG A 502 31.39 -15.66 -20.47
C ARG A 502 32.20 -15.78 -21.76
N VAL A 503 32.52 -17.01 -22.16
CA VAL A 503 33.16 -17.31 -23.44
C VAL A 503 32.05 -17.67 -24.44
N PRO A 504 31.95 -17.00 -25.59
CA PRO A 504 30.93 -17.30 -26.60
C PRO A 504 31.21 -18.64 -27.29
N ARG A 505 30.16 -19.32 -27.75
CA ARG A 505 30.30 -20.57 -28.52
C ARG A 505 30.39 -20.27 -30.01
N VAL A 506 31.54 -20.56 -30.62
CA VAL A 506 31.71 -20.47 -32.08
C VAL A 506 30.88 -21.56 -32.78
N CYS A 507 30.06 -21.17 -33.76
CA CYS A 507 29.33 -22.12 -34.60
C CYS A 507 30.22 -22.62 -35.75
N THR A 508 30.34 -23.94 -35.90
CA THR A 508 31.35 -24.60 -36.76
C THR A 508 30.84 -25.03 -38.14
N LYS A 509 29.74 -24.44 -38.64
CA LYS A 509 29.17 -24.76 -39.96
C LYS A 509 29.41 -23.63 -40.96
N TYR A 510 30.42 -23.81 -41.81
CA TYR A 510 30.62 -23.00 -43.02
C TYR A 510 29.59 -23.42 -44.09
N VAL A 511 29.01 -22.46 -44.81
CA VAL A 511 28.14 -22.71 -45.97
C VAL A 511 28.89 -22.21 -47.21
N PRO A 512 29.20 -23.08 -48.19
CA PRO A 512 29.88 -22.65 -49.41
C PRO A 512 29.06 -21.64 -50.23
N GLU A 513 29.76 -20.64 -50.76
CA GLU A 513 29.18 -19.47 -51.43
C GLU A 513 28.40 -19.84 -52.71
N GLU A 514 28.74 -20.98 -53.34
CA GLU A 514 28.03 -21.60 -54.48
C GLU A 514 26.53 -21.86 -54.24
N LYS A 515 26.07 -21.87 -52.98
CA LYS A 515 24.66 -22.12 -52.60
C LYS A 515 23.89 -20.85 -52.24
N ILE A 516 24.48 -19.66 -52.44
CA ILE A 516 23.85 -18.38 -52.15
C ILE A 516 23.28 -17.80 -53.46
N LEU A 517 22.00 -18.05 -53.70
CA LEU A 517 21.26 -17.38 -54.77
C LEU A 517 20.92 -15.94 -54.33
N TYR A 518 21.47 -14.96 -55.02
CA TYR A 518 21.08 -13.56 -54.91
C TYR A 518 19.95 -13.24 -55.90
N LEU A 519 19.02 -12.37 -55.49
CA LEU A 519 17.88 -11.85 -56.26
C LEU A 519 18.01 -10.33 -56.39
#